data_AF-A0A352PVR9-F1
#
_entry.id   AF-A0A352PVR9-F1
#
_cell.length_a   1.000
_cell.length_b   1.000
_cell.length_c   1.000
_cell.angle_alpha   90.00
_cell.angle_beta   90.00
_cell.angle_gamma   90.00
#
_symmetry.space_group_name_H-M   'P 1'
#
loop_
_entity.id
_entity.type
_entity.pdbx_description
1 polymer ?
#
loop_
_entity_poly.entity_id
_entity_poly.type
_entity_poly.pdbx_seq_one_letter_code
_entity_poly.pdbx_strand_id
1 'polypeptide(L)'
;MRCMDWTWIYDFLKGKKRERFGNRDMAVVPSCIVRCRDGFAALAGFQEDEYEKLCEALERKDLLAFRSLDQRFAGTEQIYGAIEDWAADKTVNEIVEAGERHGFPAARVMNVADIYQSRHYNERQTVWKFDDPLWDELCYPMALHLGDTPGRIRWSMRPVGFDNEYVLRKILGLSTDEVQSLYDISAIGRWDPKLVFAGPPPDWDGEKGLFFKE
;
A
#
# COMPACT_ATOMS: atom_id res chain seq x y z
N MET A 1 2.43 -2.62 -6.64
CA MET A 1 1.69 -1.76 -7.59
C MET A 1 1.93 -0.33 -7.15
N ARG A 2 2.39 0.59 -8.02
CA ARG A 2 2.39 2.04 -7.67
C ARG A 2 0.92 2.47 -7.67
N CYS A 3 0.23 2.35 -6.54
CA CYS A 3 -1.20 2.69 -6.41
C CYS A 3 -1.45 4.21 -6.40
N MET A 4 -0.38 5.01 -6.31
CA MET A 4 -0.36 6.45 -6.47
C MET A 4 0.63 6.80 -7.59
N ASP A 5 0.36 6.33 -8.80
CA ASP A 5 1.11 6.81 -9.96
C ASP A 5 0.47 8.10 -10.50
N TRP A 6 1.28 8.91 -11.18
CA TRP A 6 0.87 10.20 -11.72
C TRP A 6 -0.03 10.07 -12.95
N THR A 7 -0.87 9.03 -13.01
CA THR A 7 -1.72 8.69 -14.16
C THR A 7 -2.70 9.80 -14.49
N TRP A 8 -3.33 10.42 -13.49
CA TRP A 8 -4.26 11.54 -13.70
C TRP A 8 -3.54 12.78 -14.25
N ILE A 9 -2.32 13.04 -13.77
CA ILE A 9 -1.51 14.15 -14.30
C ILE A 9 -1.08 13.85 -15.73
N TYR A 10 -0.68 12.61 -16.04
CA TYR A 10 -0.31 12.21 -17.39
C TYR A 10 -1.47 12.38 -18.37
N ASP A 11 -2.66 11.87 -18.02
CA ASP A 11 -3.85 11.99 -18.85
C ASP A 11 -4.22 13.47 -19.06
N PHE A 12 -4.22 14.29 -18.01
CA PHE A 12 -4.47 15.72 -18.09
C PHE A 12 -3.44 16.46 -18.98
N LEU A 13 -2.15 16.20 -18.80
CA LEU A 13 -1.09 16.91 -19.53
C LEU A 13 -0.95 16.47 -20.99
N LYS A 14 -1.23 15.20 -21.30
CA LYS A 14 -0.95 14.61 -22.62
C LYS A 14 -2.21 14.24 -23.40
N GLY A 15 -3.38 14.19 -22.77
CA GLY A 15 -4.64 13.73 -23.38
C GLY A 15 -4.56 12.28 -23.86
N LYS A 16 -3.71 11.46 -23.22
CA LYS A 16 -3.39 10.09 -23.66
C LYS A 16 -3.58 9.11 -22.51
N LYS A 17 -4.07 7.93 -22.87
CA LYS A 17 -4.13 6.79 -21.96
C LYS A 17 -2.72 6.30 -21.63
N ARG A 18 -2.45 6.02 -20.36
CA ARG A 18 -1.19 5.44 -19.90
C ARG A 18 -1.05 4.00 -20.40
N GLU A 19 0.10 3.69 -21.01
CA GLU A 19 0.47 2.33 -21.42
C GLU A 19 1.44 1.69 -20.42
N ARG A 20 1.95 0.49 -20.72
CA ARG A 20 2.94 -0.19 -19.87
C ARG A 20 4.33 0.42 -20.08
N PHE A 21 4.92 0.96 -19.02
CA PHE A 21 6.26 1.59 -19.05
C PHE A 21 7.22 1.05 -17.97
N GLY A 22 6.93 -0.14 -17.45
CA GLY A 22 7.76 -0.79 -16.44
C GLY A 22 7.89 0.05 -15.17
N ASN A 23 9.13 0.32 -14.77
CA ASN A 23 9.48 0.99 -13.51
C ASN A 23 9.70 2.50 -13.64
N ARG A 24 9.38 3.10 -14.80
CA ARG A 24 9.52 4.55 -15.06
C ARG A 24 8.17 5.25 -14.98
N ASP A 25 8.17 6.54 -14.63
CA ASP A 25 6.98 7.37 -14.72
C ASP A 25 6.91 8.15 -16.05
N MET A 26 5.68 8.41 -16.50
CA MET A 26 5.37 9.04 -17.78
C MET A 26 5.00 10.52 -17.66
N ALA A 27 4.63 11.00 -16.47
CA ALA A 27 4.34 12.40 -16.20
C ALA A 27 5.56 13.13 -15.62
N VAL A 28 6.47 12.39 -14.98
CA VAL A 28 7.66 12.95 -14.32
C VAL A 28 8.91 12.23 -14.80
N VAL A 29 9.88 13.01 -15.28
CA VAL A 29 11.20 12.51 -15.69
C VAL A 29 12.28 13.28 -14.92
N PRO A 30 13.15 12.62 -14.15
CA PRO A 30 13.12 11.20 -13.79
C PRO A 30 12.18 10.91 -12.61
N SER A 31 11.45 9.80 -12.68
CA SER A 31 10.90 9.11 -11.51
C SER A 31 10.84 7.62 -11.79
N CYS A 32 11.65 6.83 -11.09
CA CYS A 32 11.79 5.41 -11.40
C CYS A 32 12.12 4.51 -10.20
N ILE A 33 12.11 3.21 -10.45
CA ILE A 33 12.76 2.20 -9.61
C ILE A 33 13.93 1.63 -10.38
N VAL A 34 15.12 1.69 -9.78
CA VAL A 34 16.37 1.18 -10.35
C VAL A 34 16.88 -0.02 -9.57
N ARG A 35 17.59 -0.91 -10.28
CA ARG A 35 18.24 -2.07 -9.70
C ARG A 35 19.59 -1.64 -9.12
N CYS A 36 19.84 -2.06 -7.90
CA CYS A 36 21.10 -1.93 -7.18
C CYS A 36 21.73 -3.32 -7.00
N ARG A 37 22.96 -3.38 -6.49
CA ARG A 37 23.68 -4.64 -6.22
C ARG A 37 22.94 -5.57 -5.26
N ASP A 38 22.24 -5.01 -4.29
CA ASP A 38 21.62 -5.72 -3.16
C ASP A 38 20.09 -5.55 -3.10
N GLY A 39 19.48 -4.93 -4.11
CA GLY A 39 18.04 -4.69 -4.11
C GLY A 39 17.57 -3.68 -5.15
N PHE A 40 16.56 -2.90 -4.78
CA PHE A 40 15.97 -1.88 -5.62
C PHE A 40 15.78 -0.58 -4.83
N ALA A 41 16.09 0.54 -5.47
CA ALA A 41 15.86 1.88 -4.95
C ALA A 41 14.86 2.62 -5.86
N ALA A 42 13.95 3.36 -5.24
CA ALA A 42 13.13 4.34 -5.93
C ALA A 42 13.80 5.70 -5.83
N LEU A 43 13.81 6.47 -6.92
CA LEU A 43 14.30 7.85 -6.91
C LEU A 43 13.49 8.72 -7.87
N ALA A 44 13.55 10.03 -7.64
CA ALA A 44 12.92 11.01 -8.51
C ALA A 44 13.72 12.32 -8.52
N GLY A 45 13.50 13.13 -9.55
CA GLY A 45 13.87 14.54 -9.57
C GLY A 45 12.73 15.30 -10.21
N PHE A 46 11.69 15.62 -9.44
CA PHE A 46 10.48 16.23 -10.01
C PHE A 46 10.70 17.73 -10.22
N GLN A 47 11.18 18.42 -9.19
CA GLN A 47 11.52 19.84 -9.30
C GLN A 47 12.86 20.03 -10.03
N GLU A 48 13.10 21.24 -10.55
CA GLU A 48 14.35 21.53 -11.26
C GLU A 48 15.55 21.45 -10.33
N ASP A 49 15.44 21.93 -9.09
CA ASP A 49 16.51 21.86 -8.09
C ASP A 49 16.83 20.41 -7.71
N GLU A 50 15.82 19.58 -7.42
CA GLU A 50 16.02 18.14 -7.18
C GLU A 50 16.74 17.46 -8.34
N TYR A 51 16.40 17.83 -9.58
CA TYR A 51 17.04 17.26 -10.77
C TYR A 51 18.48 17.74 -10.96
N GLU A 52 18.76 19.02 -10.70
CA GLU A 52 20.14 19.52 -10.68
C GLU A 52 20.98 18.74 -9.66
N LYS A 53 20.43 18.51 -8.47
CA LYS A 53 21.08 17.73 -7.40
C LYS A 53 21.28 16.26 -7.75
N LEU A 54 20.31 15.65 -8.44
CA LEU A 54 20.50 14.32 -9.01
C LEU A 54 21.62 14.32 -10.06
N CYS A 55 21.66 15.28 -10.99
CA CYS A 55 22.73 15.36 -12.00
C CYS A 55 24.13 15.55 -11.37
N GLU A 56 24.23 16.32 -10.28
CA GLU A 56 25.45 16.43 -9.48
C GLU A 56 25.87 15.07 -8.90
N ALA A 57 24.94 14.31 -8.31
CA ALA A 57 25.22 13.00 -7.73
C ALA A 57 25.59 11.92 -8.77
N LEU A 58 25.04 12.03 -9.98
CA LEU A 58 25.38 11.18 -11.13
C LEU A 58 26.74 11.56 -11.75
N GLU A 59 27.33 12.70 -11.37
CA GLU A 59 28.49 13.31 -12.03
C GLU A 59 28.28 13.58 -13.53
N ARG A 60 27.03 13.87 -13.92
CA ARG A 60 26.59 14.04 -15.32
C ARG A 60 26.05 15.45 -15.57
N LYS A 61 26.94 16.45 -15.51
CA LYS A 61 26.60 17.87 -15.73
C LYS A 61 26.04 18.15 -17.14
N ASP A 62 26.33 17.31 -18.12
CA ASP A 62 25.76 17.40 -19.46
C ASP A 62 24.23 17.22 -19.46
N LEU A 63 23.67 16.48 -18.50
CA LEU A 63 22.23 16.30 -18.35
C LEU A 63 21.49 17.56 -17.89
N LEU A 64 22.22 18.59 -17.42
CA LEU A 64 21.66 19.91 -17.11
C LEU A 64 21.12 20.63 -18.35
N ALA A 65 21.44 20.17 -19.55
CA ALA A 65 20.78 20.60 -20.78
C ALA A 65 19.26 20.32 -20.77
N PHE A 66 18.80 19.39 -19.93
CA PHE A 66 17.40 19.04 -19.73
C PHE A 66 16.86 19.57 -18.39
N ARG A 67 16.97 20.86 -18.12
CA ARG A 67 16.59 21.42 -16.81
C ARG A 67 15.07 21.40 -16.59
N SER A 68 14.31 21.87 -17.57
CA SER A 68 12.85 21.95 -17.43
C SER A 68 12.18 20.60 -17.69
N LEU A 69 10.98 20.38 -17.14
CA LEU A 69 10.23 19.14 -17.36
C LEU A 69 10.02 18.82 -18.85
N ASP A 70 9.71 19.82 -19.68
CA ASP A 70 9.53 19.62 -21.12
C ASP A 70 10.83 19.17 -21.81
N GLN A 71 11.98 19.71 -21.41
CA GLN A 71 13.27 19.28 -21.92
C GLN A 71 13.60 17.85 -21.44
N ARG A 72 13.25 17.50 -20.21
CA ARG A 72 13.47 16.14 -19.67
C ARG A 72 12.70 15.08 -20.44
N PHE A 73 11.51 15.39 -20.95
CA PHE A 73 10.81 14.49 -21.86
C PHE A 73 11.62 14.20 -23.14
N ALA A 74 12.28 15.21 -23.71
CA ALA A 74 13.15 15.02 -24.88
C ALA A 74 14.43 14.22 -24.53
N GLY A 75 14.96 14.40 -23.32
CA GLY A 75 16.16 13.70 -22.81
C GLY A 75 15.90 12.35 -22.12
N THR A 76 14.66 11.84 -22.15
CA THR A 76 14.20 10.72 -21.31
C THR A 76 15.16 9.53 -21.26
N GLU A 77 15.55 8.99 -22.43
CA GLU A 77 16.41 7.79 -22.48
C GLU A 77 17.83 8.07 -22.00
N GLN A 78 18.36 9.27 -22.24
CA GLN A 78 19.69 9.65 -21.76
C GLN A 78 19.72 9.79 -20.23
N ILE A 79 18.67 10.39 -19.67
CA ILE A 79 18.51 10.57 -18.23
C ILE A 79 18.36 9.21 -17.55
N TYR A 80 17.43 8.37 -18.01
CA TYR A 80 17.22 7.06 -17.38
C TYR A 80 18.40 6.11 -17.56
N GLY A 81 19.07 6.13 -18.72
CA GLY A 81 20.30 5.35 -18.93
C GLY A 81 21.39 5.75 -17.94
N ALA A 82 21.62 7.06 -17.75
CA ALA A 82 22.61 7.54 -16.79
C ALA A 82 22.30 7.12 -15.35
N ILE A 83 21.02 7.13 -14.96
CA ILE A 83 20.59 6.69 -13.62
C ILE A 83 20.77 5.17 -13.46
N GLU A 84 20.40 4.38 -14.47
CA GLU A 84 20.54 2.92 -14.44
C GLU A 84 22.01 2.50 -14.36
N ASP A 85 22.88 3.11 -15.18
CA ASP A 85 24.33 2.87 -15.16
C ASP A 85 24.94 3.23 -13.80
N TRP A 86 24.57 4.40 -13.26
CA TRP A 86 25.06 4.87 -11.96
C TRP A 86 24.59 4.00 -10.79
N ALA A 87 23.39 3.44 -10.85
CA ALA A 87 22.82 2.63 -9.78
C ALA A 87 23.34 1.18 -9.78
N ALA A 88 23.80 0.67 -10.93
CA ALA A 88 24.11 -0.74 -11.12
C ALA A 88 25.22 -1.27 -10.19
N ASP A 89 26.19 -0.42 -9.81
CA ASP A 89 27.33 -0.77 -8.96
C ASP A 89 27.18 -0.34 -7.49
N LYS A 90 26.03 0.26 -7.14
CA LYS A 90 25.71 0.75 -5.80
C LYS A 90 24.77 -0.18 -5.07
N THR A 91 24.86 -0.13 -3.75
CA THR A 91 23.87 -0.66 -2.82
C THR A 91 22.69 0.30 -2.69
N VAL A 92 21.53 -0.20 -2.25
CA VAL A 92 20.36 0.64 -2.01
C VAL A 92 20.67 1.76 -1.02
N ASN A 93 21.45 1.48 0.02
CA ASN A 93 21.82 2.48 1.02
C ASN A 93 22.68 3.60 0.43
N GLU A 94 23.64 3.30 -0.45
CA GLU A 94 24.45 4.34 -1.12
C GLU A 94 23.59 5.27 -1.97
N ILE A 95 22.52 4.76 -2.60
CA ILE A 95 21.56 5.58 -3.36
C ILE A 95 20.77 6.50 -2.42
N VAL A 96 20.29 5.97 -1.29
CA VAL A 96 19.52 6.75 -0.31
C VAL A 96 20.39 7.83 0.32
N GLU A 97 21.61 7.50 0.75
CA GLU A 97 22.57 8.45 1.30
C GLU A 97 22.98 9.53 0.28
N ALA A 98 23.06 9.19 -1.02
CA ALA A 98 23.28 10.17 -2.07
C ALA A 98 22.09 11.14 -2.18
N GLY A 99 20.85 10.63 -2.11
CA GLY A 99 19.64 11.46 -2.10
C GLY A 99 19.60 12.44 -0.93
N GLU A 100 19.88 11.95 0.28
CA GLU A 100 19.95 12.77 1.51
C GLU A 100 21.06 13.83 1.44
N ARG A 101 22.23 13.46 0.91
CA ARG A 101 23.40 14.34 0.83
C ARG A 101 23.25 15.44 -0.22
N HIS A 102 22.75 15.09 -1.41
CA HIS A 102 22.64 16.03 -2.52
C HIS A 102 21.33 16.79 -2.51
N GLY A 103 20.25 16.23 -1.96
CA GLY A 103 18.94 16.87 -1.89
C GLY A 103 17.99 16.45 -3.01
N PHE A 104 17.89 15.14 -3.28
CA PHE A 104 16.87 14.59 -4.17
C PHE A 104 16.16 13.39 -3.54
N PRO A 105 14.87 13.13 -3.86
CA PRO A 105 14.14 12.00 -3.32
C PRO A 105 14.74 10.64 -3.72
N ALA A 106 15.13 9.86 -2.73
CA ALA A 106 15.52 8.45 -2.90
C ALA A 106 15.04 7.61 -1.71
N ALA A 107 14.60 6.38 -1.96
CA ALA A 107 14.12 5.47 -0.92
C ALA A 107 14.33 4.01 -1.31
N ARG A 108 14.48 3.13 -0.32
CA ARG A 108 14.44 1.67 -0.51
C ARG A 108 13.06 1.23 -0.99
N VAL A 109 13.02 0.32 -1.96
CA VAL A 109 11.78 -0.42 -2.27
C VAL A 109 11.56 -1.47 -1.19
N MET A 110 10.54 -1.25 -0.35
CA MET A 110 10.20 -2.12 0.77
C MET A 110 9.19 -3.19 0.39
N ASN A 111 9.35 -4.39 0.94
CA ASN A 111 8.33 -5.43 0.95
C ASN A 111 7.44 -5.35 2.20
N VAL A 112 6.48 -6.27 2.34
CA VAL A 112 5.54 -6.28 3.48
C VAL A 112 6.23 -6.53 4.81
N ALA A 113 7.25 -7.40 4.86
CA ALA A 113 8.01 -7.67 6.08
C ALA A 113 8.81 -6.43 6.52
N ASP A 114 9.45 -5.74 5.57
CA ASP A 114 10.16 -4.49 5.83
C ASP A 114 9.22 -3.44 6.45
N ILE A 115 8.00 -3.31 5.91
CA ILE A 115 6.99 -2.37 6.43
C ILE A 115 6.54 -2.77 7.84
N TYR A 116 6.21 -4.06 8.05
CA TYR A 116 5.75 -4.57 9.35
C TYR A 116 6.80 -4.38 10.46
N GLN A 117 8.08 -4.54 10.12
CA GLN A 117 9.22 -4.42 11.05
C GLN A 117 9.75 -2.99 11.20
N SER A 118 9.39 -2.07 10.29
CA SER A 118 9.89 -0.70 10.29
C SER A 118 9.50 0.06 11.56
N ARG A 119 10.50 0.50 12.32
CA ARG A 119 10.30 1.34 13.51
C ARG A 119 9.48 2.59 13.19
N HIS A 120 9.80 3.27 12.10
CA HIS A 120 9.13 4.51 11.70
C HIS A 120 7.63 4.30 11.42
N TYR A 121 7.26 3.23 10.70
CA TYR A 121 5.85 2.95 10.41
C TYR A 121 5.06 2.48 11.64
N ASN A 122 5.71 1.77 12.56
CA ASN A 122 5.09 1.37 13.81
C ASN A 122 4.89 2.57 14.74
N GLU A 123 5.89 3.44 14.91
CA GLU A 123 5.78 4.66 15.74
C GLU A 123 4.68 5.61 15.24
N ARG A 124 4.48 5.68 13.92
CA ARG A 124 3.42 6.48 13.29
C ARG A 124 2.10 5.74 13.13
N GLN A 125 1.97 4.53 13.69
CA GLN A 125 0.76 3.71 13.60
C GLN A 125 0.23 3.59 12.16
N THR A 126 1.12 3.40 11.17
CA THR A 126 0.73 3.11 9.78
C THR A 126 0.37 1.64 9.61
N VAL A 127 0.94 0.78 10.44
CA VAL A 127 0.57 -0.63 10.60
C VAL A 127 -0.28 -0.74 11.85
N TRP A 128 -1.58 -0.95 11.69
CA TRP A 128 -2.50 -1.08 12.82
C TRP A 128 -2.49 -2.52 13.29
N LYS A 129 -1.82 -2.76 14.43
CA LYS A 129 -1.84 -4.05 15.13
C LYS A 129 -3.02 -4.03 16.11
N PHE A 130 -3.82 -5.08 16.11
CA PHE A 130 -5.00 -5.18 16.97
C PHE A 130 -5.32 -6.64 17.26
N ASP A 131 -5.95 -6.87 18.42
CA ASP A 131 -6.50 -8.18 18.78
C ASP A 131 -7.89 -8.32 18.18
N ASP A 132 -8.00 -9.22 17.22
CA ASP A 132 -9.28 -9.59 16.63
C ASP A 132 -10.04 -10.55 17.56
N PRO A 133 -11.35 -10.35 17.80
CA PRO A 133 -12.12 -11.22 18.66
C PRO A 133 -12.17 -12.68 18.20
N LEU A 134 -11.95 -12.97 16.91
CA LEU A 134 -12.03 -14.30 16.33
C LEU A 134 -10.63 -14.82 15.93
N TRP A 135 -9.82 -13.98 15.29
CA TRP A 135 -8.54 -14.33 14.66
C TRP A 135 -7.29 -13.94 15.48
N ASP A 136 -7.46 -13.45 16.71
CA ASP A 136 -6.37 -12.98 17.59
C ASP A 136 -5.53 -11.87 16.95
N GLU A 137 -4.22 -11.87 17.15
CA GLU A 137 -3.35 -10.78 16.69
C GLU A 137 -3.36 -10.67 15.16
N LEU A 138 -3.93 -9.57 14.67
CA LEU A 138 -3.93 -9.21 13.25
C LEU A 138 -3.31 -7.83 13.04
N CYS A 139 -2.98 -7.55 11.79
CA CYS A 139 -2.61 -6.20 11.39
C CYS A 139 -3.17 -5.82 10.02
N TYR A 140 -3.51 -4.53 9.87
CA TYR A 140 -3.88 -3.94 8.60
C TYR A 140 -3.03 -2.72 8.26
N PRO A 141 -2.78 -2.46 6.95
CA PRO A 141 -2.24 -1.19 6.52
C PRO A 141 -3.36 -0.13 6.56
N MET A 142 -3.27 0.84 7.47
CA MET A 142 -4.20 1.96 7.51
C MET A 142 -3.46 3.23 7.93
N ALA A 143 -3.53 4.26 7.09
CA ALA A 143 -2.71 5.48 7.23
C ALA A 143 -3.54 6.75 7.51
N LEU A 144 -4.80 6.63 7.92
CA LEU A 144 -5.64 7.80 8.21
C LEU A 144 -5.67 8.09 9.70
N HIS A 145 -4.99 9.17 10.11
CA HIS A 145 -5.03 9.69 11.47
C HIS A 145 -5.97 10.89 11.52
N LEU A 146 -7.08 10.76 12.24
CA LEU A 146 -8.03 11.83 12.52
C LEU A 146 -7.80 12.33 13.94
N GLY A 147 -7.64 13.65 14.12
CA GLY A 147 -7.36 14.24 15.43
C GLY A 147 -8.52 14.08 16.42
N ASP A 148 -9.73 14.50 16.01
CA ASP A 148 -10.89 14.51 16.91
C ASP A 148 -11.64 13.17 16.96
N THR A 149 -11.52 12.37 15.90
CA THR A 149 -12.20 11.08 15.76
C THR A 149 -11.23 9.96 15.36
N PRO A 150 -10.23 9.64 16.19
CA PRO A 150 -9.27 8.57 15.87
C PRO A 150 -10.01 7.28 15.50
N GLY A 151 -9.70 6.75 14.31
CA GLY A 151 -10.25 5.50 13.86
C GLY A 151 -9.77 4.35 14.75
N ARG A 152 -10.58 3.29 14.85
CA ARG A 152 -10.20 2.04 15.52
C ARG A 152 -10.74 0.86 14.75
N ILE A 153 -9.98 -0.22 14.70
CA ILE A 153 -10.48 -1.52 14.22
C ILE A 153 -11.12 -2.21 15.41
N ARG A 154 -12.40 -2.57 15.27
CA ARG A 154 -13.11 -3.32 16.31
C ARG A 154 -13.02 -4.83 16.09
N TRP A 155 -12.96 -5.24 14.83
CA TRP A 155 -12.79 -6.61 14.36
C TRP A 155 -12.45 -6.58 12.86
N SER A 156 -11.95 -7.70 12.37
CA SER A 156 -11.56 -8.04 11.00
C SER A 156 -12.76 -8.59 10.22
N MET A 157 -12.52 -9.41 9.20
CA MET A 157 -13.59 -10.08 8.47
C MET A 157 -14.29 -11.11 9.37
N ARG A 158 -15.62 -11.05 9.38
CA ARG A 158 -16.50 -11.97 10.12
C ARG A 158 -17.02 -13.04 9.17
N PRO A 159 -17.14 -14.30 9.61
CA PRO A 159 -17.73 -15.37 8.80
C PRO A 159 -19.14 -15.00 8.30
N VAL A 160 -19.54 -15.57 7.17
CA VAL A 160 -20.87 -15.32 6.60
C VAL A 160 -21.94 -15.76 7.62
N GLY A 161 -22.85 -14.86 7.96
CA GLY A 161 -23.94 -15.15 8.90
C GLY A 161 -23.53 -15.29 10.37
N PHE A 162 -22.27 -14.98 10.72
CA PHE A 162 -21.76 -15.08 12.10
C PHE A 162 -22.57 -14.25 13.11
N ASP A 163 -23.12 -13.12 12.65
CA ASP A 163 -23.86 -12.16 13.47
C ASP A 163 -25.38 -12.24 13.32
N ASN A 164 -25.91 -13.24 12.60
CA ASN A 164 -27.34 -13.33 12.34
C ASN A 164 -28.15 -13.38 13.64
N GLU A 165 -27.75 -14.22 14.61
CA GLU A 165 -28.47 -14.36 15.88
C GLU A 165 -28.47 -13.03 16.67
N TYR A 166 -27.33 -12.35 16.72
CA TYR A 166 -27.24 -11.04 17.37
C TYR A 166 -28.15 -10.01 16.69
N VAL A 167 -28.09 -9.88 15.36
CA VAL A 167 -28.90 -8.87 14.66
C VAL A 167 -30.38 -9.21 14.74
N LEU A 168 -30.77 -10.44 14.38
CA LEU A 168 -32.18 -10.79 14.25
C LEU A 168 -32.87 -10.93 15.62
N ARG A 169 -32.23 -11.56 16.60
CA ARG A 169 -32.86 -11.78 17.90
C ARG A 169 -32.64 -10.60 18.83
N LYS A 170 -31.41 -10.10 18.95
CA LYS A 170 -31.10 -9.05 19.93
C LYS A 170 -31.45 -7.64 19.45
N ILE A 171 -31.21 -7.31 18.18
CA ILE A 171 -31.50 -5.97 17.64
C ILE A 171 -32.94 -5.88 17.13
N LEU A 172 -33.39 -6.87 16.35
CA LEU A 172 -34.73 -6.84 15.73
C LEU A 172 -35.82 -7.53 16.57
N GLY A 173 -35.45 -8.29 17.60
CA GLY A 173 -36.41 -8.88 18.54
C GLY A 173 -37.13 -10.13 18.04
N LEU A 174 -36.63 -10.79 16.99
CA LEU A 174 -37.21 -12.04 16.52
C LEU A 174 -37.00 -13.16 17.54
N SER A 175 -37.98 -14.03 17.68
CA SER A 175 -37.87 -15.28 18.42
C SER A 175 -36.94 -16.27 17.70
N THR A 176 -36.47 -17.29 18.44
CA THR A 176 -35.66 -18.38 17.87
C THR A 176 -36.39 -19.08 16.72
N ASP A 177 -37.70 -19.31 16.86
CA ASP A 177 -38.50 -20.00 15.84
C ASP A 177 -38.65 -19.16 14.56
N GLU A 178 -38.83 -17.85 14.69
CA GLU A 178 -38.88 -16.94 13.54
C GLU A 178 -37.54 -16.92 12.80
N VAL A 179 -36.41 -16.87 13.52
CA VAL A 179 -35.07 -16.93 12.90
C VAL A 179 -34.83 -18.28 12.23
N GLN A 180 -35.23 -19.39 12.87
CA GLN A 180 -35.14 -20.71 12.27
C GLN A 180 -35.95 -20.80 10.97
N SER A 181 -37.16 -20.23 10.94
CA SER A 181 -37.98 -20.20 9.71
C SER A 181 -37.29 -19.49 8.54
N LEU A 182 -36.48 -18.46 8.82
CA LEU A 182 -35.71 -17.74 7.79
C LEU A 182 -34.56 -18.61 7.24
N TYR A 183 -33.93 -19.43 8.06
CA TYR A 183 -32.95 -20.42 7.60
C TYR A 183 -33.62 -21.51 6.75
N ASP A 184 -34.77 -22.00 7.16
CA ASP A 184 -35.48 -23.09 6.48
C ASP A 184 -35.90 -22.70 5.05
N ILE A 185 -36.35 -21.46 4.86
CA ILE A 185 -36.67 -20.92 3.53
C ILE A 185 -35.45 -20.37 2.78
N SER A 186 -34.25 -20.50 3.35
CA SER A 186 -32.99 -19.98 2.81
C SER A 186 -32.98 -18.46 2.56
N ALA A 187 -33.76 -17.70 3.34
CA ALA A 187 -33.73 -16.24 3.31
C ALA A 187 -32.45 -15.67 3.97
N ILE A 188 -31.85 -16.43 4.88
CA ILE A 188 -30.56 -16.14 5.51
C ILE A 188 -29.67 -17.39 5.48
N GLY A 189 -28.35 -17.20 5.57
CA GLY A 189 -27.36 -18.29 5.51
C GLY A 189 -26.29 -18.19 6.60
N ARG A 190 -25.55 -19.27 6.79
CA ARG A 190 -24.29 -19.32 7.56
C ARG A 190 -23.16 -19.72 6.61
N TRP A 191 -21.93 -19.54 7.06
CA TRP A 191 -20.75 -19.94 6.30
C TRP A 191 -20.81 -21.41 5.91
N ASP A 192 -20.30 -21.73 4.73
CA ASP A 192 -20.12 -23.13 4.31
C ASP A 192 -18.84 -23.68 4.96
N PRO A 193 -18.91 -24.73 5.79
CA PRO A 193 -17.72 -25.34 6.39
C PRO A 193 -16.76 -25.92 5.35
N LYS A 194 -17.20 -26.15 4.10
CA LYS A 194 -16.31 -26.56 3.00
C LYS A 194 -15.47 -25.42 2.45
N LEU A 195 -15.87 -24.17 2.70
CA LEU A 195 -15.13 -22.97 2.29
C LEU A 195 -14.29 -22.47 3.46
N VAL A 196 -13.03 -22.90 3.47
CA VAL A 196 -12.06 -22.62 4.56
C VAL A 196 -11.96 -21.13 4.92
N PHE A 197 -12.11 -20.23 3.94
CA PHE A 197 -12.00 -18.77 4.16
C PHE A 197 -13.33 -18.08 4.52
N ALA A 198 -14.45 -18.80 4.49
CA ALA A 198 -15.77 -18.24 4.76
C ALA A 198 -16.22 -18.46 6.21
N GLY A 199 -15.61 -19.43 6.89
CA GLY A 199 -15.92 -19.83 8.26
C GLY A 199 -15.01 -19.22 9.33
N PRO A 200 -15.32 -19.46 10.61
CA PRO A 200 -14.45 -19.13 11.72
C PRO A 200 -13.15 -19.97 11.67
N PRO A 201 -12.15 -19.62 12.48
CA PRO A 201 -10.93 -20.41 12.64
C PRO A 201 -11.23 -21.90 12.87
N PRO A 202 -10.40 -22.82 12.37
CA PRO A 202 -10.60 -24.26 12.56
C PRO A 202 -10.71 -24.72 14.02
N ASP A 203 -10.12 -23.97 14.95
CA ASP A 203 -10.07 -24.19 16.39
C ASP A 203 -11.09 -23.34 17.18
N TRP A 204 -12.06 -22.72 16.49
CA TRP A 204 -13.08 -21.91 17.14
C TRP A 204 -13.95 -22.74 18.11
N ASP A 205 -14.09 -22.23 19.33
CA ASP A 205 -14.80 -22.87 20.46
C ASP A 205 -16.33 -22.79 20.38
N GLY A 206 -16.87 -22.13 19.35
CA GLY A 206 -18.31 -21.90 19.19
C GLY A 206 -18.83 -20.62 19.87
N GLU A 207 -18.00 -19.92 20.65
CA GLU A 207 -18.41 -18.75 21.44
C GLU A 207 -17.55 -17.50 21.24
N LYS A 208 -16.26 -17.69 20.96
CA LYS A 208 -15.26 -16.63 20.83
C LYS A 208 -15.69 -15.63 19.75
N GLY A 209 -15.67 -14.34 20.09
CA GLY A 209 -16.04 -13.27 19.17
C GLY A 209 -17.55 -13.07 18.94
N LEU A 210 -18.44 -13.92 19.47
CA LEU A 210 -19.88 -13.67 19.40
C LEU A 210 -20.27 -12.45 20.25
N PHE A 211 -21.12 -11.58 19.70
CA PHE A 211 -21.73 -10.47 20.44
C PHE A 211 -22.94 -10.89 21.25
N PHE A 212 -23.51 -12.05 20.92
CA PHE A 212 -24.67 -12.61 21.57
C PHE A 212 -24.38 -14.07 21.85
N LYS A 213 -24.36 -14.42 23.13
CA LYS A 213 -24.29 -15.79 23.63
C LYS A 213 -25.68 -16.14 24.14
N GLU A 214 -26.15 -17.35 23.84
CA GLU A 214 -27.42 -17.87 24.38
C GLU A 214 -27.35 -18.09 25.89
#